data_AF-A0A5P8JP68-F1
#
_entry.id   AF-A0A5P8JP68-F1
#
_cell.length_a   1.000
_cell.length_b   1.000
_cell.length_c   1.000
_cell.angle_alpha   90.00
_cell.angle_beta   90.00
_cell.angle_gamma   90.00
#
_symmetry.space_group_name_H-M   'P 1'
#
loop_
_entity.id
_entity.type
_entity.pdbx_description
1 polymer ?
#
loop_
_entity_poly.entity_id
_entity_poly.type
_entity_poly.pdbx_seq_one_letter_code
_entity_poly.pdbx_strand_id
1 'polypeptide(L)'
;MRKTKIVSTLGPASNDLKTIKALINAGANIFRFNFSHGDHEEQLGRMNLVKQAMKETGVKVGLMLDTKGAEIRTTATTDGNKVAYSAGDKIQLSMNTGKLSQKGAIDITYGGLYDDVEIGHHVLFDDGLLDTEIIAKDADKRELTLEVQNHAELGSKKGVNSPGVSLQLKGITEKDKDDIRFGVKQGINFIAASFVRKVSDVQEIKDVLAEVEGVDVLIIPKIESQEGINNADDILAVADGLMVARGDMGIEIPYEEVVAVEQSLIHKCNLVGKPVITATQMLDSMQENPRPTRAEVTDVAFAVLQGTDATMLSGESANGDYPVQSVHTMAVIDERADRMLPKHSPVLDELKQSGSVTTTTAIAAVTAAERVNAKAIIALTASGYTARQISRLKPEAPILAVTYDERTASALLLSWNVTPVVFDKGQSFEDLVADAEAKLVASGELEAGDVVVIVAGLPLYEPGSTNNVMLRRIAD
;
A
#
# COMPACT_ATOMS: atom_id res chain seq x y z
N MET A 1 -22.09 -3.21 5.61
CA MET A 1 -20.79 -3.41 6.27
C MET A 1 -19.71 -3.13 5.23
N ARG A 2 -18.74 -2.29 5.56
CA ARG A 2 -17.60 -2.00 4.68
C ARG A 2 -16.66 -3.22 4.62
N LYS A 3 -16.16 -3.52 3.42
CA LYS A 3 -15.27 -4.64 3.13
C LYS A 3 -13.86 -4.14 2.77
N THR A 4 -13.79 -3.09 1.96
CA THR A 4 -12.54 -2.39 1.63
C THR A 4 -11.93 -1.77 2.88
N LYS A 5 -10.59 -1.85 2.99
CA LYS A 5 -9.82 -1.36 4.14
C LYS A 5 -9.39 0.09 3.93
N ILE A 6 -9.16 0.82 5.01
CA ILE A 6 -8.66 2.19 4.95
C ILE A 6 -7.30 2.30 5.62
N VAL A 7 -6.32 2.76 4.85
CA VAL A 7 -5.01 3.20 5.34
C VAL A 7 -5.07 4.72 5.58
N SER A 8 -4.67 5.17 6.76
CA SER A 8 -4.67 6.60 7.10
C SER A 8 -3.28 7.04 7.55
N THR A 9 -2.73 8.07 6.90
CA THR A 9 -1.45 8.64 7.29
C THR A 9 -1.61 9.49 8.54
N LEU A 10 -0.74 9.28 9.54
CA LEU A 10 -0.68 10.13 10.73
C LEU A 10 0.30 11.28 10.55
N GLY A 11 -0.05 12.44 11.09
CA GLY A 11 0.76 13.65 11.02
C GLY A 11 0.29 14.69 12.04
N PRO A 12 0.77 15.95 11.93
CA PRO A 12 0.40 17.07 12.79
C PRO A 12 -1.10 17.19 13.13
N ALA A 13 -2.00 17.02 12.16
CA ALA A 13 -3.45 17.14 12.36
C ALA A 13 -4.07 15.92 13.06
N SER A 14 -3.32 14.84 13.22
CA SER A 14 -3.73 13.56 13.82
C SER A 14 -2.72 13.07 14.85
N ASN A 15 -2.08 13.99 15.58
CA ASN A 15 -0.99 13.72 16.51
C ASN A 15 -1.40 13.65 17.99
N ASP A 16 -2.67 13.37 18.28
CA ASP A 16 -3.19 13.28 19.65
C ASP A 16 -4.15 12.09 19.82
N LEU A 17 -4.26 11.60 21.06
CA LEU A 17 -5.05 10.42 21.40
C LEU A 17 -6.54 10.57 21.04
N LYS A 18 -7.12 11.75 21.24
CA LYS A 18 -8.55 11.98 20.97
C LYS A 18 -8.82 11.85 19.47
N THR A 19 -7.97 12.46 18.65
CA THR A 19 -8.09 12.41 17.19
C THR A 19 -7.84 10.99 16.67
N ILE A 20 -6.80 10.30 17.14
CA ILE A 20 -6.52 8.90 16.73
C ILE A 20 -7.70 7.98 17.07
N LYS A 21 -8.30 8.08 18.27
CA LYS A 21 -9.52 7.32 18.61
C LYS A 21 -10.69 7.65 17.68
N ALA A 22 -10.83 8.92 17.31
CA ALA A 22 -11.86 9.33 16.35
C ALA A 22 -11.62 8.77 14.95
N LEU A 23 -10.37 8.68 14.48
CA LEU A 23 -10.01 8.05 13.20
C LEU A 23 -10.32 6.55 13.21
N ILE A 24 -10.01 5.84 14.30
CA ILE A 24 -10.38 4.43 14.48
C ILE A 24 -11.89 4.26 14.37
N ASN A 25 -12.66 5.07 15.10
CA ASN A 25 -14.13 5.00 15.09
C ASN A 25 -14.75 5.43 13.75
N ALA A 26 -14.09 6.33 13.00
CA ALA A 26 -14.47 6.70 11.65
C ALA A 26 -14.19 5.59 10.63
N GLY A 27 -13.34 4.62 11.00
CA GLY A 27 -13.11 3.39 10.26
C GLY A 27 -11.71 3.22 9.71
N ALA A 28 -10.67 3.85 10.27
CA ALA A 28 -9.29 3.54 9.89
C ALA A 28 -8.95 2.07 10.26
N ASN A 29 -8.34 1.32 9.35
CA ASN A 29 -7.89 -0.06 9.59
C ASN A 29 -6.38 -0.13 9.84
N ILE A 30 -5.61 0.75 9.20
CA ILE A 30 -4.15 0.78 9.26
C ILE A 30 -3.72 2.24 9.40
N PHE A 31 -2.78 2.50 10.31
CA PHE A 31 -2.10 3.79 10.39
C PHE A 31 -0.75 3.73 9.69
N ARG A 32 -0.57 4.64 8.73
CA ARG A 32 0.67 4.83 7.98
C ARG A 32 1.53 5.90 8.67
N PHE A 33 2.81 5.58 8.85
CA PHE A 33 3.85 6.46 9.37
C PHE A 33 4.81 6.77 8.23
N ASN A 34 4.83 8.02 7.76
CA ASN A 34 5.67 8.43 6.64
C ASN A 34 7.07 8.84 7.15
N PHE A 35 8.10 8.03 6.89
CA PHE A 35 9.47 8.28 7.36
C PHE A 35 10.29 9.21 6.45
N SER A 36 9.66 9.77 5.41
CA SER A 36 10.18 10.96 4.72
C SER A 36 10.23 12.19 5.63
N HIS A 37 9.45 12.19 6.71
CA HIS A 37 9.35 13.26 7.70
C HIS A 37 9.41 12.71 9.13
N GLY A 38 9.79 13.58 10.07
CA GLY A 38 9.95 13.22 11.47
C GLY A 38 11.16 12.31 11.72
N ASP A 39 11.66 12.34 12.96
CA ASP A 39 12.67 11.40 13.43
C ASP A 39 12.04 10.21 14.16
N HIS A 40 12.88 9.26 14.60
CA HIS A 40 12.40 8.08 15.31
C HIS A 40 11.69 8.41 16.63
N GLU A 41 12.05 9.51 17.29
CA GLU A 41 11.40 9.93 18.55
C GLU A 41 9.96 10.39 18.29
N GLU A 42 9.77 11.22 17.28
CA GLU A 42 8.44 11.67 16.84
C GLU A 42 7.57 10.49 16.41
N GLN A 43 8.11 9.57 15.60
CA GLN A 43 7.40 8.38 15.13
C GLN A 43 7.06 7.44 16.29
N LEU A 44 7.96 7.25 17.25
CA LEU A 44 7.71 6.46 18.47
C LEU A 44 6.55 7.05 19.27
N GLY A 45 6.51 8.36 19.45
CA GLY A 45 5.42 9.07 20.12
C GLY A 45 4.07 8.74 19.50
N ARG A 46 3.96 8.85 18.16
CA ARG A 46 2.73 8.51 17.43
C ARG A 46 2.34 7.04 17.55
N MET A 47 3.30 6.12 17.40
CA MET A 47 3.04 4.68 17.50
C MET A 47 2.52 4.30 18.90
N ASN A 48 3.03 4.94 19.95
CA ASN A 48 2.55 4.73 21.32
C ASN A 48 1.11 5.25 21.52
N LEU A 49 0.76 6.41 20.94
CA LEU A 49 -0.61 6.91 20.96
C LEU A 49 -1.58 5.95 20.24
N VAL A 50 -1.18 5.36 19.12
CA VAL A 50 -2.00 4.34 18.42
C VAL A 50 -2.20 3.10 19.30
N LYS A 51 -1.13 2.59 19.92
CA LYS A 51 -1.22 1.45 20.86
C LYS A 51 -2.15 1.74 22.03
N GLN A 52 -2.10 2.95 22.59
CA GLN A 52 -3.03 3.37 23.63
C GLN A 52 -4.47 3.48 23.12
N ALA A 53 -4.67 4.08 21.93
CA ALA A 53 -5.99 4.21 21.33
C ALA A 53 -6.65 2.85 21.11
N MET A 54 -5.92 1.86 20.58
CA MET A 54 -6.40 0.48 20.42
C MET A 54 -6.88 -0.12 21.74
N LYS A 55 -6.12 0.07 22.83
CA LYS A 55 -6.49 -0.42 24.16
C LYS A 55 -7.78 0.22 24.68
N GLU A 56 -7.96 1.53 24.43
CA GLU A 56 -9.12 2.27 24.92
C GLU A 56 -10.39 2.08 24.08
N THR A 57 -10.25 1.82 22.78
CA THR A 57 -11.41 1.57 21.89
C THR A 57 -11.78 0.09 21.80
N GLY A 58 -10.83 -0.81 22.10
CA GLY A 58 -10.98 -2.24 21.87
C GLY A 58 -10.91 -2.63 20.38
N VAL A 59 -10.55 -1.70 19.50
CA VAL A 59 -10.46 -1.93 18.05
C VAL A 59 -9.00 -2.02 17.64
N LYS A 60 -8.63 -3.14 17.00
CA LYS A 60 -7.29 -3.39 16.49
C LYS A 60 -7.07 -2.66 15.15
N VAL A 61 -5.91 -2.04 14.99
CA VAL A 61 -5.46 -1.42 13.74
C VAL A 61 -4.03 -1.83 13.42
N GLY A 62 -3.68 -1.87 12.13
CA GLY A 62 -2.34 -2.18 11.67
C GLY A 62 -1.40 -0.97 11.72
N LEU A 63 -0.10 -1.21 11.82
CA LEU A 63 0.95 -0.20 11.76
C LEU A 63 1.76 -0.40 10.46
N MET A 64 1.81 0.63 9.63
CA MET A 64 2.54 0.61 8.36
C MET A 64 3.66 1.65 8.36
N LEU A 65 4.90 1.20 8.21
CA LEU A 65 6.05 2.06 7.97
C LEU A 65 6.14 2.35 6.48
N ASP A 66 6.14 3.61 6.08
CA ASP A 66 6.42 4.00 4.70
C ASP A 66 7.83 4.59 4.62
N THR A 67 8.70 3.89 3.88
CA THR A 67 10.11 4.25 3.69
C THR A 67 10.23 5.51 2.85
N LYS A 68 11.31 6.26 3.05
CA LYS A 68 11.59 7.42 2.21
C LYS A 68 12.00 6.98 0.80
N GLY A 69 12.81 5.93 0.71
CA GLY A 69 13.33 5.40 -0.55
C GLY A 69 14.45 6.24 -1.15
N ALA A 70 15.06 5.70 -2.21
CA ALA A 70 16.13 6.37 -2.95
C ALA A 70 15.53 7.29 -4.03
N GLU A 71 15.60 8.60 -3.77
CA GLU A 71 15.12 9.65 -4.69
C GLU A 71 16.31 10.51 -5.19
N ILE A 72 16.15 11.14 -6.36
CA ILE A 72 17.06 12.17 -6.84
C ILE A 72 16.47 13.53 -6.47
N ARG A 73 17.31 14.43 -5.96
CA ARG A 73 16.92 15.81 -5.68
C ARG A 73 17.90 16.81 -6.26
N THR A 74 17.43 18.02 -6.50
CA THR A 74 18.30 19.16 -6.74
C THR A 74 19.06 19.54 -5.47
N THR A 75 20.21 20.19 -5.62
CA THR A 75 20.93 20.77 -4.49
C THR A 75 20.25 22.07 -4.02
N ALA A 76 20.77 22.66 -2.93
CA ALA A 76 20.28 23.96 -2.48
C ALA A 76 20.57 25.05 -3.51
N THR A 77 19.66 26.00 -3.68
CA THR A 77 19.90 27.18 -4.51
C THR A 77 20.84 28.15 -3.82
N THR A 78 21.67 28.88 -4.57
CA THR A 78 22.66 29.83 -4.02
C THR A 78 22.05 30.88 -3.11
N ASP A 79 20.81 31.29 -3.40
CA ASP A 79 20.18 32.45 -2.78
C ASP A 79 18.99 32.04 -1.89
N GLY A 80 18.70 30.74 -1.79
CA GLY A 80 17.49 30.19 -1.15
C GLY A 80 16.17 30.49 -1.88
N ASN A 81 16.20 31.39 -2.86
CA ASN A 81 15.04 31.79 -3.65
C ASN A 81 14.72 30.77 -4.75
N LYS A 82 13.48 30.86 -5.25
CA LYS A 82 13.06 30.16 -6.46
C LYS A 82 13.70 30.82 -7.69
N VAL A 83 14.02 30.01 -8.70
CA VAL A 83 14.58 30.45 -9.97
C VAL A 83 13.54 30.24 -11.06
N ALA A 84 13.20 31.31 -11.79
CA ALA A 84 12.28 31.24 -12.92
C ALA A 84 13.00 30.80 -14.21
N TYR A 85 12.38 29.86 -14.90
CA TYR A 85 12.80 29.32 -16.20
C TYR A 85 11.73 29.55 -17.25
N SER A 86 12.16 29.77 -18.49
CA SER A 86 11.29 29.93 -19.65
C SER A 86 11.55 28.86 -20.70
N ALA A 87 10.51 28.50 -21.46
CA ALA A 87 10.66 27.59 -22.59
C ALA A 87 11.76 28.06 -23.55
N GLY A 88 12.63 27.13 -23.96
CA GLY A 88 13.83 27.38 -24.76
C GLY A 88 15.08 27.82 -23.97
N ASP A 89 14.98 28.05 -22.66
CA ASP A 89 16.16 28.30 -21.82
C ASP A 89 17.07 27.07 -21.82
N LYS A 90 18.39 27.31 -21.84
CA LYS A 90 19.40 26.25 -21.73
C LYS A 90 19.94 26.18 -20.32
N ILE A 91 19.93 24.97 -19.75
CA ILE A 91 20.39 24.70 -18.39
C ILE A 91 21.53 23.67 -18.46
N GLN A 92 22.60 23.91 -17.72
CA GLN A 92 23.60 22.87 -17.46
C GLN A 92 23.20 22.07 -16.23
N LEU A 93 23.15 20.75 -16.35
CA LEU A 93 22.91 19.83 -15.25
C LEU A 93 24.20 19.08 -14.94
N SER A 94 24.73 19.32 -13.74
CA SER A 94 25.85 18.55 -13.18
C SER A 94 25.36 17.54 -12.14
N MET A 95 26.20 16.54 -11.86
CA MET A 95 25.94 15.46 -10.88
C MET A 95 26.86 15.59 -9.66
N ASN A 96 27.23 16.82 -9.31
CA ASN A 96 28.10 17.17 -8.20
C ASN A 96 27.28 17.56 -6.95
N THR A 97 27.09 16.57 -6.08
CA THR A 97 26.32 16.67 -4.84
C THR A 97 26.75 17.79 -3.87
N GLY A 98 27.92 18.41 -4.07
CA GLY A 98 28.46 19.48 -3.23
C GLY A 98 28.25 20.91 -3.76
N LYS A 99 27.71 21.10 -4.97
CA LYS A 99 27.56 22.43 -5.58
C LYS A 99 26.15 23.00 -5.33
N LEU A 100 26.07 24.32 -5.22
CA LEU A 100 24.78 25.02 -5.17
C LEU A 100 24.21 25.20 -6.58
N SER A 101 22.89 25.04 -6.70
CA SER A 101 22.15 25.30 -7.94
C SER A 101 21.93 26.81 -8.13
N GLN A 102 21.99 27.30 -9.37
CA GLN A 102 21.78 28.70 -9.71
C GLN A 102 21.11 28.83 -11.08
N LYS A 103 20.74 30.05 -11.49
CA LYS A 103 20.12 30.26 -12.80
C LYS A 103 21.03 29.77 -13.93
N GLY A 104 20.50 28.84 -14.74
CA GLY A 104 21.22 28.23 -15.87
C GLY A 104 22.15 27.08 -15.51
N ALA A 105 22.28 26.72 -14.22
CA ALA A 105 23.07 25.57 -13.78
C ALA A 105 22.44 24.88 -12.56
N ILE A 106 21.91 23.68 -12.76
CA ILE A 106 21.31 22.85 -11.71
C ILE A 106 22.30 21.74 -11.34
N ASP A 107 22.36 21.42 -10.05
CA ASP A 107 23.10 20.26 -9.56
C ASP A 107 22.18 19.29 -8.82
N ILE A 108 22.51 18.00 -8.82
CA ILE A 108 21.68 16.94 -8.26
C ILE A 108 22.43 16.00 -7.32
N THR A 109 21.67 15.30 -6.48
CA THR A 109 22.19 14.40 -5.46
C THR A 109 22.62 13.01 -5.98
N TYR A 110 22.45 12.74 -7.28
CA TYR A 110 22.75 11.43 -7.87
C TYR A 110 23.84 11.51 -8.94
N GLY A 111 24.97 10.87 -8.67
CA GLY A 111 26.17 10.81 -9.52
C GLY A 111 25.99 10.06 -10.85
N GLY A 112 25.04 9.12 -10.91
CA GLY A 112 24.90 8.17 -12.01
C GLY A 112 24.03 8.64 -13.17
N LEU A 113 23.27 9.73 -13.02
CA LEU A 113 22.26 10.14 -14.02
C LEU A 113 22.87 10.33 -15.41
N TYR A 114 24.10 10.84 -15.50
CA TYR A 114 24.79 11.02 -16.78
C TYR A 114 24.92 9.70 -17.57
N ASP A 115 25.17 8.57 -16.90
CA ASP A 115 25.34 7.28 -17.56
C ASP A 115 23.99 6.62 -17.88
N ASP A 116 22.96 6.93 -17.10
CA ASP A 116 21.63 6.30 -17.20
C ASP A 116 20.78 6.87 -18.36
N VAL A 117 21.01 8.13 -18.77
CA VAL A 117 20.15 8.85 -19.74
C VAL A 117 20.77 8.98 -21.14
N GLU A 118 19.95 9.22 -22.17
CA GLU A 118 20.36 9.51 -23.53
C GLU A 118 19.90 10.91 -24.01
N ILE A 119 20.45 11.39 -25.12
CA ILE A 119 19.96 12.62 -25.77
C ILE A 119 18.51 12.38 -26.24
N GLY A 120 17.63 13.35 -25.99
CA GLY A 120 16.19 13.26 -26.23
C GLY A 120 15.39 12.71 -25.05
N HIS A 121 16.04 12.17 -24.00
CA HIS A 121 15.34 11.86 -22.76
C HIS A 121 14.96 13.15 -22.01
N HIS A 122 13.90 13.06 -21.23
CA HIS A 122 13.45 14.14 -20.37
C HIS A 122 14.03 14.03 -18.96
N VAL A 123 14.26 15.20 -18.35
CA VAL A 123 14.53 15.36 -16.92
C VAL A 123 13.51 16.33 -16.37
N LEU A 124 12.67 15.81 -15.46
CA LEU A 124 11.62 16.56 -14.81
C LEU A 124 12.09 17.02 -13.44
N PHE A 125 11.67 18.21 -13.04
CA PHE A 125 11.98 18.78 -11.72
C PHE A 125 10.71 19.20 -10.98
N ASP A 126 10.73 19.07 -9.66
CA ASP A 126 9.64 19.44 -8.75
C ASP A 126 8.33 18.77 -9.16
N ASP A 127 8.35 17.45 -9.17
CA ASP A 127 7.19 16.59 -9.45
C ASP A 127 6.55 16.86 -10.82
N GLY A 128 7.39 17.07 -11.84
CA GLY A 128 6.95 17.36 -13.21
C GLY A 128 6.62 18.83 -13.49
N LEU A 129 6.77 19.74 -12.51
CA LEU A 129 6.47 21.16 -12.69
C LEU A 129 7.34 21.81 -13.77
N LEU A 130 8.64 21.49 -13.81
CA LEU A 130 9.57 21.95 -14.84
C LEU A 130 10.03 20.74 -15.66
N ASP A 131 9.66 20.75 -16.93
CA ASP A 131 10.06 19.76 -17.93
C ASP A 131 11.25 20.27 -18.75
N THR A 132 12.22 19.40 -18.96
CA THR A 132 13.41 19.68 -19.74
C THR A 132 13.80 18.47 -20.58
N GLU A 133 14.34 18.72 -21.78
CA GLU A 133 14.85 17.69 -22.69
C GLU A 133 16.38 17.75 -22.74
N ILE A 134 17.04 16.60 -22.72
CA ILE A 134 18.49 16.51 -22.88
C ILE A 134 18.87 16.72 -24.34
N ILE A 135 19.49 17.86 -24.65
CA ILE A 135 19.91 18.20 -26.02
C ILE A 135 21.39 17.92 -26.29
N ALA A 136 22.23 17.76 -25.25
CA ALA A 136 23.63 17.38 -25.40
C ALA A 136 24.21 16.75 -24.14
N LYS A 137 25.26 15.94 -24.30
CA LYS A 137 26.06 15.35 -23.21
C LYS A 137 27.54 15.74 -23.38
N ASP A 138 28.15 16.32 -22.34
CA ASP A 138 29.59 16.62 -22.26
C ASP A 138 30.28 15.48 -21.50
N ALA A 139 31.05 14.65 -22.20
CA ALA A 139 31.71 13.47 -21.62
C ALA A 139 32.91 13.83 -20.73
N ASP A 140 33.60 14.93 -21.04
CA ASP A 140 34.80 15.34 -20.30
C ASP A 140 34.41 15.88 -18.91
N LYS A 141 33.30 16.62 -18.84
CA LYS A 141 32.78 17.18 -17.57
C LYS A 141 31.74 16.31 -16.89
N ARG A 142 31.18 15.33 -17.60
CA ARG A 142 30.00 14.56 -17.19
C ARG A 142 28.82 15.47 -16.86
N GLU A 143 28.54 16.44 -17.74
CA GLU A 143 27.44 17.40 -17.63
C GLU A 143 26.42 17.18 -18.76
N LEU A 144 25.15 17.45 -18.49
CA LEU A 144 24.08 17.41 -19.49
C LEU A 144 23.65 18.85 -19.81
N THR A 145 23.46 19.15 -21.09
CA THR A 145 22.77 20.39 -21.49
C THR A 145 21.31 20.07 -21.71
N LEU A 146 20.45 20.75 -20.96
CA LEU A 146 19.00 20.63 -21.01
C LEU A 146 18.40 21.83 -21.72
N GLU A 147 17.31 21.61 -22.47
CA GLU A 147 16.43 22.65 -23.00
C GLU A 147 15.09 22.60 -22.28
N VAL A 148 14.69 23.73 -21.72
CA VAL A 148 13.43 23.88 -20.97
C VAL A 148 12.24 23.82 -21.92
N GLN A 149 11.24 22.99 -21.59
CA GLN A 149 10.05 22.79 -22.42
C GLN A 149 8.87 23.68 -22.00
N ASN A 150 8.83 24.13 -20.76
CA ASN A 150 7.73 24.92 -20.20
C ASN A 150 8.19 26.02 -19.23
N HIS A 151 7.30 26.97 -18.92
CA HIS A 151 7.58 28.02 -17.94
C HIS A 151 7.30 27.53 -16.52
N ALA A 152 8.29 27.62 -15.63
CA ALA A 152 8.13 27.23 -14.23
C ALA A 152 9.15 27.91 -13.31
N GLU A 153 8.89 27.86 -12.00
CA GLU A 153 9.82 28.29 -10.96
C GLU A 153 10.32 27.09 -10.16
N LEU A 154 11.65 26.93 -10.06
CA LEU A 154 12.27 25.83 -9.34
C LEU A 154 12.85 26.30 -8.00
N GLY A 155 12.50 25.61 -6.92
CA GLY A 155 13.04 25.85 -5.58
C GLY A 155 14.30 25.04 -5.24
N SER A 156 14.72 25.12 -3.99
CA SER A 156 15.78 24.28 -3.42
C SER A 156 15.30 22.84 -3.14
N LYS A 157 16.18 21.85 -3.33
CA LYS A 157 15.98 20.46 -2.87
C LYS A 157 14.69 19.80 -3.39
N LYS A 158 14.37 20.06 -4.66
CA LYS A 158 13.19 19.53 -5.35
C LYS A 158 13.46 18.16 -5.96
N GLY A 159 12.41 17.35 -6.09
CA GLY A 159 12.49 16.03 -6.73
C GLY A 159 12.96 16.14 -8.18
N VAL A 160 13.66 15.11 -8.64
CA VAL A 160 14.15 14.97 -10.02
C VAL A 160 13.77 13.60 -10.54
N ASN A 161 13.14 13.57 -11.70
CA ASN A 161 12.63 12.35 -12.33
C ASN A 161 13.15 12.27 -13.76
N SER A 162 13.30 11.05 -14.29
CA SER A 162 13.67 10.83 -15.69
C SER A 162 12.80 9.72 -16.26
N PRO A 163 11.60 10.09 -16.79
CA PRO A 163 10.63 9.14 -17.30
C PRO A 163 11.21 8.19 -18.34
N GLY A 164 10.87 6.92 -18.23
CA GLY A 164 11.31 5.87 -19.16
C GLY A 164 12.77 5.41 -18.99
N VAL A 165 13.50 5.92 -17.99
CA VAL A 165 14.91 5.58 -17.75
C VAL A 165 15.06 4.58 -16.59
N SER A 166 15.89 3.55 -16.79
CA SER A 166 16.29 2.62 -15.72
C SER A 166 17.44 3.21 -14.91
N LEU A 167 17.09 3.87 -13.80
CA LEU A 167 18.07 4.52 -12.93
C LEU A 167 18.82 3.48 -12.08
N GLN A 168 20.15 3.57 -11.99
CA GLN A 168 20.96 2.63 -11.19
C GLN A 168 21.06 3.01 -9.70
N LEU A 169 19.94 3.49 -9.12
CA LEU A 169 19.79 3.73 -7.69
C LEU A 169 19.67 2.42 -6.91
N LYS A 170 20.18 2.40 -5.68
CA LYS A 170 19.95 1.30 -4.71
C LYS A 170 18.46 1.20 -4.37
N GLY A 171 18.00 0.00 -3.99
CA GLY A 171 16.60 -0.22 -3.62
C GLY A 171 16.21 0.52 -2.35
N ILE A 172 17.10 0.54 -1.34
CA ILE A 172 16.90 1.27 -0.09
C ILE A 172 18.13 2.05 0.34
N THR A 173 17.92 3.18 1.04
CA THR A 173 19.00 4.00 1.61
C THR A 173 19.44 3.46 2.98
N GLU A 174 20.59 3.91 3.50
CA GLU A 174 21.00 3.56 4.88
C GLU A 174 20.00 4.08 5.93
N LYS A 175 19.37 5.23 5.66
CA LYS A 175 18.26 5.73 6.50
C LYS A 175 17.09 4.77 6.47
N ASP A 176 16.68 4.27 5.30
CA ASP A 176 15.57 3.31 5.21
C ASP A 176 15.88 2.03 5.97
N LYS A 177 17.13 1.52 5.92
CA LYS A 177 17.55 0.37 6.73
C LYS A 177 17.37 0.64 8.22
N ASP A 178 17.81 1.80 8.70
CA ASP A 178 17.67 2.18 10.10
C ASP A 178 16.20 2.38 10.51
N ASP A 179 15.38 2.96 9.63
CA ASP A 179 13.93 3.10 9.81
C ASP A 179 13.25 1.73 9.92
N ILE A 180 13.59 0.78 9.04
CA ILE A 180 13.06 -0.60 9.07
C ILE A 180 13.43 -1.28 10.39
N ARG A 181 14.70 -1.21 10.81
CA ARG A 181 15.14 -1.79 12.10
C ARG A 181 14.41 -1.16 13.28
N PHE A 182 14.18 0.15 13.24
CA PHE A 182 13.38 0.84 14.24
C PHE A 182 11.92 0.34 14.23
N GLY A 183 11.29 0.30 13.06
CA GLY A 183 9.90 -0.11 12.89
C GLY A 183 9.64 -1.54 13.39
N VAL A 184 10.52 -2.49 13.07
CA VAL A 184 10.42 -3.87 13.57
C VAL A 184 10.42 -3.91 15.10
N LYS A 185 11.30 -3.15 15.77
CA LYS A 185 11.31 -3.03 17.23
C LYS A 185 10.01 -2.44 17.79
N GLN A 186 9.31 -1.61 17.02
CA GLN A 186 8.02 -1.03 17.41
C GLN A 186 6.82 -1.92 17.08
N GLY A 187 7.02 -3.05 16.39
CA GLY A 187 5.96 -3.99 16.04
C GLY A 187 5.13 -3.56 14.84
N ILE A 188 5.75 -2.96 13.82
CA ILE A 188 5.08 -2.70 12.54
C ILE A 188 4.57 -4.01 11.91
N ASN A 189 3.54 -3.91 11.08
CA ASN A 189 2.96 -5.05 10.36
C ASN A 189 3.27 -5.00 8.86
N PHE A 190 3.48 -3.79 8.33
CA PHE A 190 3.69 -3.55 6.92
C PHE A 190 4.86 -2.57 6.71
N ILE A 191 5.61 -2.78 5.63
CA ILE A 191 6.54 -1.80 5.05
C ILE A 191 6.01 -1.43 3.67
N ALA A 192 5.63 -0.17 3.49
CA ALA A 192 5.43 0.41 2.16
C ALA A 192 6.80 0.87 1.64
N ALA A 193 7.29 0.20 0.60
CA ALA A 193 8.63 0.40 0.06
C ALA A 193 8.59 1.34 -1.14
N SER A 194 9.17 2.54 -1.01
CA SER A 194 9.15 3.60 -2.03
C SER A 194 10.11 3.30 -3.19
N PHE A 195 9.75 3.75 -4.39
CA PHE A 195 10.56 3.67 -5.62
C PHE A 195 11.04 2.25 -6.00
N VAL A 196 10.27 1.21 -5.66
CA VAL A 196 10.62 -0.16 -6.02
C VAL A 196 10.46 -0.38 -7.51
N ARG A 197 11.52 -0.88 -8.14
CA ARG A 197 11.62 -1.05 -9.60
C ARG A 197 11.97 -2.47 -10.03
N LYS A 198 12.57 -3.25 -9.13
CA LYS A 198 13.06 -4.60 -9.42
C LYS A 198 13.03 -5.49 -8.20
N VAL A 199 13.15 -6.80 -8.44
CA VAL A 199 13.18 -7.85 -7.42
C VAL A 199 14.26 -7.60 -6.37
N SER A 200 15.44 -7.10 -6.77
CA SER A 200 16.53 -6.85 -5.84
C SER A 200 16.18 -5.80 -4.79
N ASP A 201 15.34 -4.82 -5.11
CA ASP A 201 14.96 -3.77 -4.15
C ASP A 201 14.12 -4.37 -3.00
N VAL A 202 13.22 -5.31 -3.33
CA VAL A 202 12.46 -6.08 -2.35
C VAL A 202 13.38 -7.00 -1.55
N GLN A 203 14.37 -7.61 -2.21
CA GLN A 203 15.33 -8.50 -1.55
C GLN A 203 16.20 -7.76 -0.53
N GLU A 204 16.65 -6.54 -0.84
CA GLU A 204 17.40 -5.71 0.12
C GLU A 204 16.61 -5.47 1.42
N ILE A 205 15.29 -5.25 1.32
CA ILE A 205 14.41 -5.09 2.49
C ILE A 205 14.30 -6.41 3.26
N LYS A 206 14.13 -7.54 2.56
CA LYS A 206 14.08 -8.86 3.19
C LYS A 206 15.35 -9.20 3.95
N ASP A 207 16.51 -8.84 3.40
CA ASP A 207 17.79 -9.06 4.05
C ASP A 207 17.87 -8.27 5.37
N VAL A 208 17.45 -6.99 5.38
CA VAL A 208 17.38 -6.19 6.61
C VAL A 208 16.38 -6.77 7.61
N LEU A 209 15.20 -7.22 7.16
CA LEU A 209 14.22 -7.87 8.03
C LEU A 209 14.76 -9.15 8.67
N ALA A 210 15.53 -9.95 7.93
CA ALA A 210 16.17 -11.14 8.44
C ALA A 210 17.21 -10.83 9.53
N GLU A 211 17.95 -9.72 9.41
CA GLU A 211 18.92 -9.27 10.43
C GLU A 211 18.26 -8.95 11.79
N VAL A 212 16.98 -8.55 11.80
CA VAL A 212 16.26 -8.11 13.01
C VAL A 212 15.05 -8.98 13.35
N GLU A 213 15.00 -10.21 12.84
CA GLU A 213 13.93 -11.19 13.10
C GLU A 213 12.51 -10.65 12.78
N GLY A 214 12.41 -9.78 11.77
CA GLY A 214 11.17 -9.15 11.29
C GLY A 214 10.57 -9.81 10.05
N VAL A 215 10.86 -11.08 9.80
CA VAL A 215 10.48 -11.80 8.56
C VAL A 215 8.96 -11.96 8.36
N ASP A 216 8.17 -11.64 9.37
CA ASP A 216 6.71 -11.64 9.37
C ASP A 216 6.09 -10.29 8.97
N VAL A 217 6.90 -9.24 8.86
CA VAL A 217 6.46 -7.92 8.37
C VAL A 217 6.26 -8.00 6.86
N LEU A 218 5.06 -7.64 6.40
CA LEU A 218 4.71 -7.72 4.98
C LEU A 218 5.31 -6.55 4.20
N ILE A 219 5.94 -6.84 3.07
CA ILE A 219 6.51 -5.83 2.18
C ILE A 219 5.50 -5.50 1.08
N ILE A 220 5.14 -4.22 0.98
CA ILE A 220 4.20 -3.64 0.01
C ILE A 220 4.98 -2.65 -0.87
N PRO A 221 5.60 -3.10 -1.97
CA PRO A 221 6.24 -2.21 -2.94
C PRO A 221 5.28 -1.17 -3.49
N LYS A 222 5.74 0.08 -3.54
CA LYS A 222 5.06 1.19 -4.21
C LYS A 222 5.56 1.21 -5.65
N ILE A 223 4.64 0.98 -6.59
CA ILE A 223 4.94 1.03 -8.02
C ILE A 223 4.70 2.46 -8.50
N GLU A 224 5.80 3.12 -8.84
CA GLU A 224 5.85 4.58 -9.04
C GLU A 224 6.50 4.98 -10.37
N SER A 225 7.08 4.04 -11.10
CA SER A 225 7.84 4.32 -12.33
C SER A 225 7.59 3.29 -13.42
N GLN A 226 7.93 3.65 -14.67
CA GLN A 226 7.80 2.75 -15.81
C GLN A 226 8.56 1.42 -15.63
N GLU A 227 9.76 1.46 -15.03
CA GLU A 227 10.55 0.26 -14.74
C GLU A 227 9.82 -0.66 -13.74
N GLY A 228 9.25 -0.08 -12.67
CA GLY A 228 8.44 -0.83 -11.71
C GLY A 228 7.18 -1.43 -12.34
N ILE A 229 6.55 -0.71 -13.27
CA ILE A 229 5.38 -1.21 -14.02
C ILE A 229 5.76 -2.40 -14.90
N ASN A 230 6.87 -2.28 -15.65
CA ASN A 230 7.37 -3.33 -16.53
C ASN A 230 7.73 -4.61 -15.75
N ASN A 231 8.30 -4.45 -14.55
CA ASN A 231 8.74 -5.54 -13.70
C ASN A 231 7.70 -5.97 -12.66
N ALA A 232 6.46 -5.46 -12.74
CA ALA A 232 5.45 -5.64 -11.69
C ALA A 232 5.15 -7.10 -11.37
N ASP A 233 5.19 -8.01 -12.36
CA ASP A 233 4.95 -9.44 -12.13
C ASP A 233 6.07 -10.07 -11.29
N ASP A 234 7.33 -9.77 -11.61
CA ASP A 234 8.49 -10.30 -10.90
C ASP A 234 8.59 -9.71 -9.48
N ILE A 235 8.31 -8.41 -9.33
CA ILE A 235 8.22 -7.75 -8.02
C ILE A 235 7.11 -8.40 -7.19
N LEU A 236 5.91 -8.54 -7.77
CA LEU A 236 4.77 -9.15 -7.09
C LEU A 236 5.04 -10.61 -6.72
N ALA A 237 5.84 -11.36 -7.48
CA ALA A 237 6.20 -12.73 -7.14
C ALA A 237 6.93 -12.82 -5.79
N VAL A 238 7.81 -11.87 -5.48
CA VAL A 238 8.60 -11.84 -4.25
C VAL A 238 8.03 -10.95 -3.14
N ALA A 239 7.11 -10.04 -3.44
CA ALA A 239 6.48 -9.14 -2.46
C ALA A 239 5.26 -9.77 -1.76
N ASP A 240 4.69 -9.10 -0.76
CA ASP A 240 3.50 -9.57 -0.04
C ASP A 240 2.21 -8.88 -0.46
N GLY A 241 2.31 -7.83 -1.28
CA GLY A 241 1.23 -7.01 -1.83
C GLY A 241 1.80 -5.94 -2.75
N LEU A 242 1.01 -4.97 -3.17
CA LEU A 242 1.48 -3.77 -3.88
C LEU A 242 0.73 -2.51 -3.41
N MET A 243 1.35 -1.35 -3.63
CA MET A 243 0.70 -0.06 -3.55
C MET A 243 0.79 0.64 -4.91
N VAL A 244 -0.35 1.07 -5.44
CA VAL A 244 -0.45 1.88 -6.65
C VAL A 244 -0.39 3.35 -6.24
N ALA A 245 0.78 3.97 -6.36
CA ALA A 245 1.03 5.35 -5.96
C ALA A 245 0.88 6.30 -7.16
N ARG A 246 -0.36 6.73 -7.40
CA ARG A 246 -0.80 7.40 -8.65
C ARG A 246 -0.19 8.78 -8.88
N GLY A 247 0.06 9.52 -7.80
CA GLY A 247 0.71 10.83 -7.83
C GLY A 247 2.13 10.71 -8.36
N ASP A 248 2.96 9.87 -7.74
CA ASP A 248 4.34 9.62 -8.17
C ASP A 248 4.38 8.98 -9.58
N MET A 249 3.52 7.99 -9.82
CA MET A 249 3.39 7.32 -11.11
C MET A 249 3.03 8.30 -12.24
N GLY A 250 2.09 9.22 -12.01
CA GLY A 250 1.66 10.21 -13.01
C GLY A 250 2.73 11.21 -13.44
N ILE A 251 3.87 11.25 -12.75
CA ILE A 251 5.06 12.01 -13.15
C ILE A 251 5.93 11.19 -14.12
N GLU A 252 5.99 9.87 -13.93
CA GLU A 252 6.90 8.95 -14.63
C GLU A 252 6.30 8.30 -15.87
N ILE A 253 4.98 8.35 -16.05
CA ILE A 253 4.27 7.83 -17.23
C ILE A 253 3.29 8.87 -17.79
N PRO A 254 2.87 8.76 -19.06
CA PRO A 254 1.82 9.60 -19.60
C PRO A 254 0.55 9.57 -18.72
N TYR A 255 -0.01 10.73 -18.42
CA TYR A 255 -1.13 10.85 -17.47
C TYR A 255 -2.37 10.06 -17.92
N GLU A 256 -2.56 9.87 -19.23
CA GLU A 256 -3.64 9.08 -19.81
C GLU A 256 -3.50 7.57 -19.56
N GLU A 257 -2.28 7.08 -19.30
CA GLU A 257 -1.99 5.66 -19.06
C GLU A 257 -2.20 5.25 -17.60
N VAL A 258 -2.22 6.20 -16.66
CA VAL A 258 -2.32 5.95 -15.20
C VAL A 258 -3.48 5.03 -14.85
N VAL A 259 -4.66 5.27 -15.43
CA VAL A 259 -5.86 4.47 -15.17
C VAL A 259 -5.71 3.03 -15.68
N ALA A 260 -5.08 2.84 -16.84
CA ALA A 260 -4.85 1.52 -17.42
C ALA A 260 -3.82 0.72 -16.60
N VAL A 261 -2.77 1.39 -16.13
CA VAL A 261 -1.75 0.79 -15.26
C VAL A 261 -2.33 0.44 -13.89
N GLU A 262 -3.10 1.32 -13.25
CA GLU A 262 -3.79 1.04 -11.99
C GLU A 262 -4.64 -0.22 -12.10
N GLN A 263 -5.49 -0.30 -13.14
CA GLN A 263 -6.35 -1.45 -13.39
C GLN A 263 -5.51 -2.74 -13.54
N SER A 264 -4.41 -2.68 -14.30
CA SER A 264 -3.52 -3.82 -14.53
C SER A 264 -2.85 -4.30 -13.23
N LEU A 265 -2.34 -3.39 -12.40
CA LEU A 265 -1.67 -3.73 -11.14
C LEU A 265 -2.64 -4.34 -10.12
N ILE A 266 -3.85 -3.77 -10.00
CA ILE A 266 -4.91 -4.31 -9.15
C ILE A 266 -5.32 -5.71 -9.63
N HIS A 267 -5.49 -5.90 -10.95
CA HIS A 267 -5.82 -7.20 -11.54
C HIS A 267 -4.77 -8.26 -11.23
N LYS A 268 -3.48 -7.94 -11.41
CA LYS A 268 -2.35 -8.82 -11.09
C LYS A 268 -2.36 -9.26 -9.62
N CYS A 269 -2.59 -8.32 -8.70
CA CYS A 269 -2.70 -8.60 -7.27
C CYS A 269 -3.88 -9.54 -6.94
N ASN A 270 -5.05 -9.25 -7.52
CA ASN A 270 -6.25 -10.07 -7.38
C ASN A 270 -6.04 -11.50 -7.91
N LEU A 271 -5.34 -11.67 -9.04
CA LEU A 271 -5.03 -12.98 -9.60
C LEU A 271 -4.21 -13.85 -8.62
N VAL A 272 -3.17 -13.29 -8.02
CA VAL A 272 -2.30 -14.06 -7.11
C VAL A 272 -2.81 -14.10 -5.66
N GLY A 273 -3.79 -13.26 -5.32
CA GLY A 273 -4.35 -13.16 -3.98
C GLY A 273 -3.41 -12.46 -2.99
N LYS A 274 -2.71 -11.43 -3.45
CA LYS A 274 -1.91 -10.54 -2.60
C LYS A 274 -2.63 -9.19 -2.50
N PRO A 275 -2.70 -8.57 -1.31
CA PRO A 275 -3.41 -7.32 -1.12
C PRO A 275 -2.84 -6.16 -1.96
N VAL A 276 -3.71 -5.28 -2.43
CA VAL A 276 -3.32 -4.05 -3.12
C VAL A 276 -3.92 -2.81 -2.46
N ILE A 277 -3.13 -1.75 -2.39
CA ILE A 277 -3.52 -0.43 -1.88
C ILE A 277 -3.58 0.55 -3.04
N THR A 278 -4.71 1.24 -3.24
CA THR A 278 -4.77 2.40 -4.13
C THR A 278 -4.48 3.66 -3.31
N ALA A 279 -3.46 4.42 -3.72
CA ALA A 279 -2.89 5.50 -2.93
C ALA A 279 -2.74 6.81 -3.71
N THR A 280 -2.66 7.91 -2.95
CA THR A 280 -2.51 9.32 -3.39
C THR A 280 -3.67 9.84 -4.24
N GLN A 281 -3.91 11.16 -4.28
CA GLN A 281 -4.97 11.78 -5.09
C GLN A 281 -6.38 11.22 -4.84
N MET A 282 -6.67 10.74 -3.62
CA MET A 282 -7.96 10.13 -3.33
C MET A 282 -8.99 11.20 -2.96
N LEU A 283 -8.83 11.86 -1.81
CA LEU A 283 -9.74 12.89 -1.31
C LEU A 283 -8.98 14.20 -1.05
N ASP A 284 -7.93 14.48 -1.82
CA ASP A 284 -6.95 15.56 -1.57
C ASP A 284 -7.58 16.91 -1.23
N SER A 285 -8.69 17.29 -1.88
CA SER A 285 -9.41 18.53 -1.62
C SER A 285 -9.92 18.66 -0.19
N MET A 286 -10.10 17.53 0.51
CA MET A 286 -10.54 17.48 1.89
C MET A 286 -9.47 17.90 2.91
N GLN A 287 -8.24 18.14 2.46
CA GLN A 287 -7.26 18.84 3.29
C GLN A 287 -7.76 20.23 3.69
N GLU A 288 -8.44 20.94 2.77
CA GLU A 288 -8.91 22.30 2.98
C GLU A 288 -10.45 22.40 3.05
N ASN A 289 -11.16 21.35 2.62
CA ASN A 289 -12.60 21.35 2.48
C ASN A 289 -13.29 20.25 3.31
N PRO A 290 -14.46 20.51 3.91
CA PRO A 290 -15.17 19.51 4.68
C PRO A 290 -15.86 18.43 3.82
N ARG A 291 -15.82 18.56 2.49
CA ARG A 291 -16.45 17.63 1.54
C ARG A 291 -15.57 17.49 0.29
N PRO A 292 -15.50 16.29 -0.30
CA PRO A 292 -14.73 16.09 -1.51
C PRO A 292 -15.50 16.58 -2.74
N THR A 293 -14.79 16.68 -3.85
CA THR A 293 -15.36 16.90 -5.17
C THR A 293 -16.08 15.64 -5.68
N ARG A 294 -16.94 15.82 -6.69
CA ARG A 294 -17.58 14.68 -7.37
C ARG A 294 -16.58 13.80 -8.13
N ALA A 295 -15.47 14.38 -8.59
CA ALA A 295 -14.42 13.66 -9.29
C ALA A 295 -13.72 12.69 -8.33
N GLU A 296 -13.28 13.16 -7.16
CA GLU A 296 -12.67 12.35 -6.10
C GLU A 296 -13.59 11.23 -5.61
N VAL A 297 -14.88 11.51 -5.43
CA VAL A 297 -15.86 10.46 -5.07
C VAL A 297 -15.94 9.37 -6.14
N THR A 298 -15.89 9.75 -7.41
CA THR A 298 -15.94 8.81 -8.54
C THR A 298 -14.66 7.99 -8.60
N ASP A 299 -13.52 8.63 -8.39
CA ASP A 299 -12.19 8.04 -8.42
C ASP A 299 -12.01 6.97 -7.31
N VAL A 300 -12.34 7.32 -6.06
CA VAL A 300 -12.34 6.38 -4.93
C VAL A 300 -13.26 5.19 -5.21
N ALA A 301 -14.50 5.45 -5.66
CA ALA A 301 -15.45 4.38 -5.96
C ALA A 301 -14.94 3.47 -7.09
N PHE A 302 -14.24 4.03 -8.08
CA PHE A 302 -13.70 3.27 -9.19
C PHE A 302 -12.57 2.34 -8.77
N ALA A 303 -11.65 2.79 -7.91
CA ALA A 303 -10.60 1.96 -7.33
C ALA A 303 -11.17 0.73 -6.58
N VAL A 304 -12.26 0.94 -5.82
CA VAL A 304 -13.00 -0.15 -5.16
C VAL A 304 -13.61 -1.11 -6.18
N LEU A 305 -14.25 -0.59 -7.23
CA LEU A 305 -14.87 -1.40 -8.28
C LEU A 305 -13.87 -2.21 -9.11
N GLN A 306 -12.63 -1.71 -9.27
CA GLN A 306 -11.52 -2.46 -9.87
C GLN A 306 -11.03 -3.59 -8.96
N GLY A 307 -11.40 -3.57 -7.68
CA GLY A 307 -11.15 -4.65 -6.73
C GLY A 307 -9.97 -4.39 -5.81
N THR A 308 -9.62 -3.13 -5.53
CA THR A 308 -8.59 -2.79 -4.54
C THR A 308 -8.93 -3.40 -3.16
N ASP A 309 -7.92 -3.76 -2.37
CA ASP A 309 -8.15 -4.25 -1.00
C ASP A 309 -8.27 -3.11 -0.01
N ALA A 310 -7.55 -2.02 -0.28
CA ALA A 310 -7.54 -0.84 0.57
C ALA A 310 -7.41 0.48 -0.21
N THR A 311 -8.05 1.51 0.31
CA THR A 311 -7.86 2.91 -0.10
C THR A 311 -6.96 3.62 0.92
N MET A 312 -6.17 4.61 0.48
CA MET A 312 -5.23 5.32 1.36
C MET A 312 -5.40 6.84 1.35
N LEU A 313 -5.52 7.41 2.54
CA LEU A 313 -5.44 8.86 2.77
C LEU A 313 -4.00 9.29 3.13
N SER A 314 -3.55 10.37 2.50
CA SER A 314 -2.22 10.95 2.64
C SER A 314 -2.28 12.24 3.46
N GLY A 315 -2.26 13.41 2.79
CA GLY A 315 -2.31 14.71 3.46
C GLY A 315 -3.62 14.94 4.20
N GLU A 316 -4.72 14.36 3.70
CA GLU A 316 -6.07 14.52 4.22
C GLU A 316 -6.18 14.15 5.70
N SER A 317 -5.57 13.04 6.11
CA SER A 317 -5.56 12.58 7.51
C SER A 317 -4.33 13.01 8.31
N ALA A 318 -3.25 13.43 7.63
CA ALA A 318 -1.98 13.77 8.27
C ALA A 318 -1.86 15.26 8.62
N ASN A 319 -2.19 16.14 7.68
CA ASN A 319 -1.96 17.59 7.76
C ASN A 319 -3.23 18.43 7.53
N GLY A 320 -4.28 17.83 6.96
CA GLY A 320 -5.51 18.53 6.59
C GLY A 320 -6.33 19.02 7.78
N ASP A 321 -7.21 19.98 7.51
CA ASP A 321 -8.14 20.58 8.48
C ASP A 321 -9.27 19.62 8.90
N TYR A 322 -9.52 18.57 8.10
CA TYR A 322 -10.66 17.64 8.27
C TYR A 322 -10.24 16.16 8.32
N PRO A 323 -9.32 15.74 9.21
CA PRO A 323 -8.75 14.40 9.17
C PRO A 323 -9.77 13.30 9.48
N VAL A 324 -10.62 13.50 10.49
CA VAL A 324 -11.65 12.52 10.88
C VAL A 324 -12.75 12.43 9.83
N GLN A 325 -13.17 13.57 9.28
CA GLN A 325 -14.19 13.64 8.24
C GLN A 325 -13.71 13.01 6.93
N SER A 326 -12.41 13.11 6.62
CA SER A 326 -11.81 12.45 5.45
C SER A 326 -11.87 10.93 5.59
N VAL A 327 -11.48 10.37 6.75
CA VAL A 327 -11.61 8.92 7.02
C VAL A 327 -13.08 8.47 6.96
N HIS A 328 -13.99 9.24 7.57
CA HIS A 328 -15.41 8.91 7.53
C HIS A 328 -15.98 8.95 6.10
N THR A 329 -15.61 9.96 5.32
CA THR A 329 -16.03 10.10 3.92
C THR A 329 -15.53 8.93 3.08
N MET A 330 -14.25 8.57 3.21
CA MET A 330 -13.68 7.39 2.56
C MET A 330 -14.47 6.13 2.92
N ALA A 331 -14.77 5.92 4.21
CA ALA A 331 -15.55 4.77 4.66
C ALA A 331 -16.95 4.69 4.05
N VAL A 332 -17.62 5.83 3.88
CA VAL A 332 -18.95 5.91 3.27
C VAL A 332 -18.89 5.58 1.77
N ILE A 333 -17.88 6.09 1.05
CA ILE A 333 -17.71 5.82 -0.38
C ILE A 333 -17.37 4.35 -0.59
N ASP A 334 -16.39 3.83 0.17
CA ASP A 334 -15.97 2.43 0.12
C ASP A 334 -17.14 1.48 0.38
N GLU A 335 -17.93 1.71 1.43
CA GLU A 335 -19.08 0.87 1.72
C GLU A 335 -20.15 0.94 0.61
N ARG A 336 -20.34 2.12 0.00
CA ARG A 336 -21.27 2.26 -1.13
C ARG A 336 -20.77 1.48 -2.35
N ALA A 337 -19.49 1.59 -2.67
CA ALA A 337 -18.86 0.91 -3.80
C ALA A 337 -18.77 -0.61 -3.59
N ASP A 338 -18.49 -1.07 -2.36
CA ASP A 338 -18.51 -2.50 -2.00
C ASP A 338 -19.86 -3.17 -2.30
N ARG A 339 -20.97 -2.43 -2.17
CA ARG A 339 -22.33 -2.92 -2.50
C ARG A 339 -22.62 -2.92 -4.00
N MET A 340 -21.80 -2.24 -4.79
CA MET A 340 -21.90 -2.17 -6.25
C MET A 340 -21.01 -3.21 -6.94
N LEU A 341 -20.10 -3.86 -6.21
CA LEU A 341 -19.25 -4.91 -6.74
C LEU A 341 -20.09 -6.03 -7.38
N PRO A 342 -19.64 -6.59 -8.52
CA PRO A 342 -20.22 -7.81 -9.04
C PRO A 342 -20.19 -8.92 -7.98
N LYS A 343 -21.14 -9.85 -8.07
CA LYS A 343 -21.25 -10.98 -7.13
C LYS A 343 -19.98 -11.85 -7.06
N HIS A 344 -19.16 -11.80 -8.10
CA HIS A 344 -17.92 -12.56 -8.17
C HIS A 344 -16.77 -11.65 -8.54
N SER A 345 -15.58 -12.01 -8.05
CA SER A 345 -14.34 -11.32 -8.40
C SER A 345 -14.12 -11.23 -9.92
N PRO A 346 -13.57 -10.10 -10.43
CA PRO A 346 -13.25 -9.93 -11.85
C PRO A 346 -12.27 -10.97 -12.38
N VAL A 347 -11.47 -11.59 -11.52
CA VAL A 347 -10.47 -12.61 -11.90
C VAL A 347 -11.01 -14.05 -11.86
N LEU A 348 -12.27 -14.28 -11.50
CA LEU A 348 -12.80 -15.63 -11.26
C LEU A 348 -12.67 -16.55 -12.49
N ASP A 349 -12.94 -16.02 -13.69
CA ASP A 349 -12.93 -16.84 -14.91
C ASP A 349 -11.51 -17.23 -15.35
N GLU A 350 -10.51 -16.39 -15.07
CA GLU A 350 -9.09 -16.72 -15.23
C GLU A 350 -8.68 -17.78 -14.20
N LEU A 351 -9.10 -17.61 -12.94
CA LEU A 351 -8.77 -18.54 -11.86
C LEU A 351 -9.34 -19.95 -12.06
N LYS A 352 -10.53 -20.09 -12.67
CA LYS A 352 -11.11 -21.40 -13.03
C LYS A 352 -10.24 -22.21 -13.98
N GLN A 353 -9.34 -21.56 -14.72
CA GLN A 353 -8.43 -22.23 -15.64
C GLN A 353 -7.15 -22.71 -14.92
N SER A 354 -6.88 -22.22 -13.72
CA SER A 354 -5.76 -22.65 -12.89
C SER A 354 -6.12 -23.96 -12.16
N GLY A 355 -5.54 -25.10 -12.57
CA GLY A 355 -5.78 -26.41 -11.97
C GLY A 355 -5.25 -26.60 -10.53
N SER A 356 -5.15 -25.52 -9.74
CA SER A 356 -4.60 -25.52 -8.37
C SER A 356 -5.63 -26.03 -7.35
N VAL A 357 -5.18 -26.89 -6.43
CA VAL A 357 -6.00 -27.39 -5.30
C VAL A 357 -6.52 -26.23 -4.45
N THR A 358 -5.66 -25.25 -4.13
CA THR A 358 -6.03 -24.10 -3.31
C THR A 358 -7.03 -23.20 -4.00
N THR A 359 -6.80 -22.87 -5.27
CA THR A 359 -7.77 -22.07 -6.04
C THR A 359 -9.12 -22.79 -6.12
N THR A 360 -9.12 -24.09 -6.43
CA THR A 360 -10.35 -24.90 -6.50
C THR A 360 -11.10 -24.92 -5.17
N THR A 361 -10.38 -25.10 -4.07
CA THR A 361 -10.96 -25.14 -2.71
C THR A 361 -11.57 -23.79 -2.34
N ALA A 362 -10.88 -22.69 -2.61
CA ALA A 362 -11.40 -21.34 -2.35
C ALA A 362 -12.65 -21.03 -3.19
N ILE A 363 -12.65 -21.39 -4.49
CA ILE A 363 -13.83 -21.24 -5.36
C ILE A 363 -15.01 -22.05 -4.83
N ALA A 364 -14.77 -23.31 -4.42
CA ALA A 364 -15.82 -24.16 -3.85
C ALA A 364 -16.39 -23.55 -2.56
N ALA A 365 -15.54 -23.03 -1.67
CA ALA A 365 -15.96 -22.39 -0.43
C ALA A 365 -16.82 -21.14 -0.67
N VAL A 366 -16.39 -20.24 -1.56
CA VAL A 366 -17.15 -19.02 -1.88
C VAL A 366 -18.47 -19.36 -2.55
N THR A 367 -18.46 -20.29 -3.51
CA THR A 367 -19.68 -20.76 -4.17
C THR A 367 -20.64 -21.39 -3.16
N ALA A 368 -20.15 -22.21 -2.24
CA ALA A 368 -20.96 -22.82 -1.20
C ALA A 368 -21.57 -21.76 -0.29
N ALA A 369 -20.78 -20.79 0.17
CA ALA A 369 -21.20 -19.72 1.06
C ALA A 369 -22.35 -18.91 0.46
N GLU A 370 -22.25 -18.53 -0.81
CA GLU A 370 -23.32 -17.83 -1.52
C GLU A 370 -24.57 -18.70 -1.68
N ARG A 371 -24.43 -19.98 -2.03
CA ARG A 371 -25.57 -20.88 -2.28
C ARG A 371 -26.40 -21.14 -1.04
N VAL A 372 -25.78 -21.16 0.12
CA VAL A 372 -26.47 -21.39 1.40
C VAL A 372 -26.76 -20.11 2.18
N ASN A 373 -26.46 -18.94 1.60
CA ASN A 373 -26.50 -17.64 2.29
C ASN A 373 -25.77 -17.71 3.64
N ALA A 374 -24.55 -18.23 3.63
CA ALA A 374 -23.76 -18.42 4.84
C ALA A 374 -23.57 -17.08 5.57
N LYS A 375 -23.72 -17.13 6.89
CA LYS A 375 -23.48 -16.00 7.79
C LYS A 375 -22.04 -15.51 7.71
N ALA A 376 -21.10 -16.43 7.58
CA ALA A 376 -19.66 -16.15 7.48
C ALA A 376 -18.90 -17.30 6.81
N ILE A 377 -17.72 -16.96 6.29
CA ILE A 377 -16.67 -17.92 5.92
C ILE A 377 -15.60 -17.91 7.01
N ILE A 378 -15.44 -19.02 7.73
CA ILE A 378 -14.42 -19.20 8.77
C ILE A 378 -13.16 -19.76 8.13
N ALA A 379 -12.11 -18.96 8.03
CA ALA A 379 -10.85 -19.34 7.40
C ALA A 379 -9.80 -19.66 8.47
N LEU A 380 -9.57 -20.95 8.76
CA LEU A 380 -8.49 -21.38 9.63
C LEU A 380 -7.15 -21.18 8.92
N THR A 381 -6.25 -20.39 9.52
CA THR A 381 -5.03 -19.95 8.84
C THR A 381 -3.86 -19.72 9.78
N ALA A 382 -2.69 -20.26 9.42
CA ALA A 382 -1.44 -20.06 10.16
C ALA A 382 -0.71 -18.78 9.73
N SER A 383 -0.66 -18.49 8.42
CA SER A 383 0.07 -17.34 7.84
C SER A 383 -0.83 -16.28 7.19
N GLY A 384 -2.15 -16.48 7.22
CA GLY A 384 -3.12 -15.65 6.53
C GLY A 384 -3.39 -16.04 5.07
N TYR A 385 -2.63 -16.99 4.51
CA TYR A 385 -2.76 -17.41 3.10
C TYR A 385 -4.19 -17.85 2.73
N THR A 386 -4.79 -18.77 3.48
CA THR A 386 -6.18 -19.23 3.26
C THR A 386 -7.18 -18.06 3.18
N ALA A 387 -7.10 -17.12 4.13
CA ALA A 387 -8.00 -15.98 4.19
C ALA A 387 -7.84 -15.06 2.96
N ARG A 388 -6.60 -14.83 2.50
CA ARG A 388 -6.32 -14.04 1.29
C ARG A 388 -6.82 -14.74 0.00
N GLN A 389 -6.66 -16.06 -0.08
CA GLN A 389 -7.14 -16.84 -1.23
C GLN A 389 -8.67 -16.86 -1.34
N ILE A 390 -9.39 -16.73 -0.23
CA ILE A 390 -10.84 -16.54 -0.19
C ILE A 390 -11.19 -15.08 -0.50
N SER A 391 -10.48 -14.12 0.12
CA SER A 391 -10.70 -12.68 -0.03
C SER A 391 -10.62 -12.22 -1.48
N ARG A 392 -9.64 -12.70 -2.26
CA ARG A 392 -9.49 -12.35 -3.69
C ARG A 392 -10.69 -12.72 -4.57
N LEU A 393 -11.52 -13.67 -4.13
CA LEU A 393 -12.73 -14.08 -4.84
C LEU A 393 -13.93 -13.17 -4.55
N LYS A 394 -13.73 -12.17 -3.68
CA LYS A 394 -14.66 -11.11 -3.30
C LYS A 394 -16.03 -11.63 -2.80
N PRO A 395 -16.09 -12.60 -1.86
CA PRO A 395 -17.36 -13.15 -1.39
C PRO A 395 -18.30 -12.10 -0.78
N GLU A 396 -19.61 -12.35 -0.88
CA GLU A 396 -20.61 -11.55 -0.17
C GLU A 396 -20.49 -11.73 1.35
N ALA A 397 -20.34 -12.97 1.81
CA ALA A 397 -20.20 -13.32 3.22
C ALA A 397 -18.89 -12.76 3.84
N PRO A 398 -18.92 -12.28 5.10
CA PRO A 398 -17.72 -11.83 5.81
C PRO A 398 -16.75 -13.00 6.03
N ILE A 399 -15.45 -12.70 6.00
CA ILE A 399 -14.40 -13.70 6.23
C ILE A 399 -13.87 -13.52 7.65
N LEU A 400 -14.07 -14.53 8.49
CA LEU A 400 -13.53 -14.60 9.85
C LEU A 400 -12.23 -15.42 9.78
N ALA A 401 -11.09 -14.75 9.81
CA ALA A 401 -9.80 -15.40 9.71
C ALA A 401 -9.32 -15.83 11.10
N VAL A 402 -9.30 -17.15 11.31
CA VAL A 402 -8.95 -17.77 12.58
C VAL A 402 -7.49 -18.12 12.62
N THR A 403 -6.72 -17.45 13.48
CA THR A 403 -5.29 -17.66 13.65
C THR A 403 -4.89 -17.70 15.12
N TYR A 404 -3.78 -18.35 15.42
CA TYR A 404 -3.18 -18.39 16.76
C TYR A 404 -2.06 -17.36 16.96
N ASP A 405 -1.77 -16.59 15.92
CA ASP A 405 -0.68 -15.63 15.90
C ASP A 405 -1.22 -14.19 15.78
N GLU A 406 -0.95 -13.40 16.82
CA GLU A 406 -1.31 -11.97 16.87
C GLU A 406 -0.69 -11.16 15.72
N ARG A 407 0.48 -11.59 15.22
CA ARG A 407 1.17 -10.92 14.11
C ARG A 407 0.47 -11.19 12.79
N THR A 408 0.16 -12.45 12.50
CA THR A 408 -0.69 -12.86 11.37
C THR A 408 -2.06 -12.16 11.40
N ALA A 409 -2.69 -12.05 12.59
CA ALA A 409 -3.94 -11.32 12.73
C ALA A 409 -3.79 -9.85 12.32
N SER A 410 -2.73 -9.17 12.77
CA SER A 410 -2.46 -7.78 12.39
C SER A 410 -2.19 -7.63 10.89
N ALA A 411 -1.46 -8.57 10.28
CA ALA A 411 -1.16 -8.56 8.85
C ALA A 411 -2.43 -8.73 7.98
N LEU A 412 -3.43 -9.44 8.47
CA LEU A 412 -4.72 -9.62 7.78
C LEU A 412 -5.63 -8.38 7.81
N LEU A 413 -5.29 -7.35 8.59
CA LEU A 413 -6.06 -6.09 8.62
C LEU A 413 -6.03 -5.34 7.29
N LEU A 414 -5.10 -5.68 6.40
CA LEU A 414 -5.02 -5.15 5.03
C LEU A 414 -5.89 -5.94 4.03
N SER A 415 -6.32 -7.17 4.35
CA SER A 415 -7.01 -8.05 3.39
C SER A 415 -8.50 -7.71 3.29
N TRP A 416 -9.02 -7.55 2.07
CA TRP A 416 -10.42 -7.17 1.83
C TRP A 416 -11.43 -8.11 2.49
N ASN A 417 -12.44 -7.57 3.17
CA ASN A 417 -13.51 -8.31 3.86
C ASN A 417 -13.04 -9.34 4.92
N VAL A 418 -11.79 -9.26 5.37
CA VAL A 418 -11.25 -10.14 6.41
C VAL A 418 -11.32 -9.47 7.79
N THR A 419 -11.90 -10.16 8.76
CA THR A 419 -11.81 -9.83 10.18
C THR A 419 -10.97 -10.91 10.86
N PRO A 420 -9.77 -10.58 11.36
CA PRO A 420 -8.94 -11.54 12.07
C PRO A 420 -9.47 -11.76 13.48
N VAL A 421 -9.50 -13.02 13.91
CA VAL A 421 -9.80 -13.40 15.29
C VAL A 421 -8.63 -14.27 15.78
N VAL A 422 -8.19 -14.04 17.02
CA VAL A 422 -7.03 -14.73 17.60
C VAL A 422 -7.51 -15.81 18.57
N PHE A 423 -6.92 -17.00 18.52
CA PHE A 423 -7.32 -18.18 19.29
C PHE A 423 -6.11 -18.89 19.88
N ASP A 424 -6.33 -19.75 20.86
CA ASP A 424 -5.29 -20.64 21.32
C ASP A 424 -5.05 -21.78 20.31
N LYS A 425 -3.84 -22.33 20.33
CA LYS A 425 -3.48 -23.44 19.44
C LYS A 425 -4.16 -24.74 19.92
N GLY A 426 -5.15 -25.20 19.15
CA GLY A 426 -5.81 -26.50 19.37
C GLY A 426 -4.94 -27.73 19.07
N GLN A 427 -5.48 -28.91 19.38
CA GLN A 427 -4.80 -30.21 19.14
C GLN A 427 -5.27 -30.91 17.86
N SER A 428 -6.51 -30.64 17.42
CA SER A 428 -7.11 -31.20 16.21
C SER A 428 -7.93 -30.16 15.44
N PHE A 429 -8.33 -30.50 14.22
CA PHE A 429 -9.20 -29.67 13.40
C PHE A 429 -10.60 -29.56 14.01
N GLU A 430 -11.12 -30.66 14.54
CA GLU A 430 -12.42 -30.72 15.19
C GLU A 430 -12.47 -29.82 16.43
N ASP A 431 -11.40 -29.83 17.25
CA ASP A 431 -11.29 -28.97 18.44
C ASP A 431 -11.24 -27.50 18.05
N LEU A 432 -10.40 -27.14 17.06
CA LEU A 432 -10.31 -25.76 16.57
C LEU A 432 -11.64 -25.23 16.04
N VAL A 433 -12.38 -26.07 15.31
CA VAL A 433 -13.71 -25.70 14.81
C VAL A 433 -14.66 -25.46 15.97
N ALA A 434 -14.70 -26.35 16.96
CA ALA A 434 -15.56 -26.20 18.13
C ALA A 434 -15.21 -24.95 18.95
N ASP A 435 -13.92 -24.70 19.20
CA ASP A 435 -13.45 -23.53 19.94
C ASP A 435 -13.72 -22.22 19.19
N ALA A 436 -13.51 -22.21 17.86
CA ALA A 436 -13.82 -21.07 17.02
C ALA A 436 -15.31 -20.75 17.05
N GLU A 437 -16.16 -21.76 16.89
CA GLU A 437 -17.62 -21.59 17.00
C GLU A 437 -18.04 -21.05 18.36
N ALA A 438 -17.57 -21.67 19.45
CA ALA A 438 -17.92 -21.26 20.81
C ALA A 438 -17.52 -19.79 21.07
N LYS A 439 -16.34 -19.38 20.62
CA LYS A 439 -15.85 -18.01 20.78
C LYS A 439 -16.66 -17.01 19.95
N LEU A 440 -16.98 -17.35 18.71
CA LEU A 440 -17.76 -16.49 17.81
C LEU A 440 -19.22 -16.34 18.25
N VAL A 441 -19.80 -17.39 18.85
CA VAL A 441 -21.12 -17.30 19.50
C VAL A 441 -21.03 -16.43 20.75
N ALA A 442 -20.00 -16.61 21.59
CA ALA A 442 -19.81 -15.81 22.79
C ALA A 442 -19.56 -14.32 22.50
N SER A 443 -18.92 -13.98 21.38
CA SER A 443 -18.74 -12.59 20.93
C SER A 443 -19.96 -12.00 20.22
N GLY A 444 -21.00 -12.80 19.95
CA GLY A 444 -22.21 -12.39 19.24
C GLY A 444 -22.02 -12.25 17.73
N GLU A 445 -20.95 -12.82 17.15
CA GLU A 445 -20.71 -12.84 15.71
C GLU A 445 -21.54 -13.92 15.00
N LEU A 446 -21.85 -15.02 15.69
CA LEU A 446 -22.69 -16.13 15.23
C LEU A 446 -23.80 -16.44 16.23
N GLU A 447 -24.93 -16.93 15.73
CA GLU A 447 -26.08 -17.39 16.53
C GLU A 447 -26.47 -18.84 16.18
N ALA A 448 -27.22 -19.49 17.07
CA ALA A 448 -27.79 -20.81 16.81
C ALA A 448 -28.60 -20.81 15.50
N GLY A 449 -28.39 -21.82 14.66
CA GLY A 449 -29.04 -21.96 13.37
C GLY A 449 -28.37 -21.21 12.20
N ASP A 450 -27.38 -20.35 12.46
CA ASP A 450 -26.56 -19.76 11.40
C ASP A 450 -25.84 -20.86 10.60
N VAL A 451 -25.66 -20.65 9.30
CA VAL A 451 -24.88 -21.54 8.43
C VAL A 451 -23.54 -20.89 8.14
N VAL A 452 -22.45 -21.63 8.32
CA VAL A 452 -21.09 -21.17 8.07
C VAL A 452 -20.38 -22.10 7.09
N VAL A 453 -19.39 -21.56 6.39
CA VAL A 453 -18.44 -22.33 5.57
C VAL A 453 -17.08 -22.26 6.23
N ILE A 454 -16.52 -23.40 6.61
CA ILE A 454 -15.21 -23.51 7.23
C ILE A 454 -14.21 -23.95 6.16
N VAL A 455 -13.07 -23.26 6.10
CA VAL A 455 -11.99 -23.53 5.15
C VAL A 455 -10.67 -23.65 5.89
N ALA A 456 -9.88 -24.67 5.55
CA ALA A 456 -8.59 -24.92 6.17
C ALA A 456 -7.56 -25.52 5.19
N GLY A 457 -6.29 -25.38 5.53
CA GLY A 457 -5.20 -26.20 5.02
C GLY A 457 -4.90 -27.33 5.99
N LEU A 458 -4.94 -28.57 5.51
CA LEU A 458 -4.59 -29.76 6.27
C LEU A 458 -3.31 -30.40 5.71
N PRO A 459 -2.36 -30.84 6.56
CA PRO A 459 -2.39 -30.82 8.03
C PRO A 459 -2.32 -29.40 8.62
N LEU A 460 -2.89 -29.22 9.82
CA LEU A 460 -2.93 -27.91 10.49
C LEU A 460 -1.53 -27.40 10.82
N TYR A 461 -1.41 -26.08 10.91
CA TYR A 461 -0.17 -25.36 11.28
C TYR A 461 0.98 -25.46 10.28
N GLU A 462 0.77 -26.11 9.14
CA GLU A 462 1.69 -26.02 8.00
C GLU A 462 1.25 -24.88 7.06
N PRO A 463 2.11 -23.87 6.84
CA PRO A 463 1.79 -22.79 5.91
C PRO A 463 1.68 -23.28 4.46
N GLY A 464 0.88 -22.56 3.66
CA GLY A 464 0.95 -22.64 2.20
C GLY A 464 -0.03 -23.58 1.51
N SER A 465 -0.89 -24.29 2.24
CA SER A 465 -1.97 -25.09 1.62
C SER A 465 -3.37 -24.65 2.09
N THR A 466 -4.34 -24.88 1.23
CA THR A 466 -5.78 -24.75 1.48
C THR A 466 -6.43 -25.85 0.67
N ASN A 467 -7.03 -26.84 1.32
CA ASN A 467 -7.48 -28.08 0.65
C ASN A 467 -8.74 -28.71 1.28
N ASN A 468 -9.37 -28.04 2.25
CA ASN A 468 -10.57 -28.53 2.91
C ASN A 468 -11.67 -27.45 2.95
N VAL A 469 -12.91 -27.86 2.68
CA VAL A 469 -14.13 -27.05 2.84
C VAL A 469 -15.18 -27.87 3.58
N MET A 470 -15.79 -27.28 4.60
CA MET A 470 -16.89 -27.87 5.36
C MET A 470 -18.04 -26.88 5.46
N LEU A 471 -19.26 -27.33 5.18
CA LEU A 471 -20.49 -26.59 5.49
C LEU A 471 -21.01 -27.05 6.84
N ARG A 472 -21.32 -26.11 7.71
CA ARG A 472 -21.79 -26.41 9.07
C ARG A 472 -22.92 -25.48 9.46
N ARG A 473 -23.90 -26.03 10.18
CA ARG A 473 -24.95 -25.26 10.84
C ARG A 473 -24.58 -25.19 12.32
N ILE A 474 -24.57 -23.99 12.88
CA ILE A 474 -24.29 -23.77 14.29
C ILE A 474 -25.41 -24.42 15.11
N ALA A 475 -25.01 -25.28 16.05
CA ALA A 475 -25.94 -26.01 16.91
C ALA A 475 -26.66 -25.07 17.89
N ASP A 476 -27.80 -25.54 18.41
CA ASP A 476 -28.63 -24.83 19.40
C ASP A 476 -27.96 -24.68 20.77
#